data_AF-Q064K9-F1
#
_entry.id   AF-Q064K9-F1
#
_cell.length_a   1.000
_cell.length_b   1.000
_cell.length_c   1.000
_cell.angle_alpha   90.00
_cell.angle_beta   90.00
_cell.angle_gamma   90.00
#
_symmetry.space_group_name_H-M   'P 1'
#
loop_
_entity.id
_entity.type
_entity.pdbx_description
1 polymer ?
#
loop_
_entity_poly.entity_id
_entity_poly.type
_entity_poly.pdbx_seq_one_letter_code
_entity_poly.pdbx_strand_id
1 'polypeptide(L)'
;MIADHYWFLILRDCKVQPYLTCDRWEVWQYPYQNDSCWGHLHKNLLPPYQGVGNGSSRLVRQWLDDEALFIVRRIESSPCNYPFIQQYAYWPGPNSNTFAQWVVRDQMTLGRRAIGRGFPVSEMAG
;
A
#
# COMPACT_ATOMS: atom_id res chain seq x y z
N MET A 1 -1.73 11.40 19.29
CA MET A 1 -1.67 11.85 17.88
C MET A 1 -2.44 10.87 17.03
N ILE A 2 -3.32 11.32 16.13
CA ILE A 2 -4.05 10.41 15.22
C ILE A 2 -3.33 10.43 13.87
N ALA A 3 -2.58 9.36 13.57
CA ALA A 3 -1.94 9.16 12.27
C ALA A 3 -2.92 8.50 11.29
N ASP A 4 -2.86 8.89 10.02
CA ASP A 4 -3.55 8.15 8.97
C ASP A 4 -2.70 6.92 8.58
N HIS A 5 -3.35 5.77 8.37
CA HIS A 5 -2.73 4.55 7.84
C HIS A 5 -3.26 4.36 6.40
N TYR A 6 -2.36 4.30 5.41
CA TYR A 6 -2.73 4.16 4.00
C TYR A 6 -2.54 2.73 3.51
N TRP A 7 -3.46 2.27 2.67
CA TRP A 7 -3.41 1.01 1.93
C TRP A 7 -4.01 1.21 0.54
N PHE A 8 -3.83 0.24 -0.35
CA PHE A 8 -4.39 0.26 -1.70
C PHE A 8 -5.45 -0.81 -1.88
N LEU A 9 -6.42 -0.51 -2.73
CA LEU A 9 -7.34 -1.48 -3.31
C LEU A 9 -7.13 -1.49 -4.82
N ILE A 10 -6.94 -2.69 -5.38
CA ILE A 10 -6.95 -2.91 -6.83
C ILE A 10 -8.28 -3.59 -7.15
N LEU A 11 -9.14 -2.84 -7.84
CA LEU A 11 -10.41 -3.33 -8.35
C LEU A 11 -10.25 -3.70 -9.81
N ARG A 12 -10.59 -4.94 -10.19
CA ARG A 12 -10.55 -5.37 -11.59
C ARG A 12 -11.88 -5.96 -12.00
N ASP A 13 -12.40 -5.43 -13.09
CA ASP A 13 -13.47 -6.08 -13.83
C ASP A 13 -12.83 -7.17 -14.71
N CYS A 14 -13.05 -8.43 -14.34
CA CYS A 14 -12.53 -9.54 -15.11
C CYS A 14 -13.59 -9.93 -16.13
N LYS A 15 -13.38 -9.66 -17.42
CA LYS A 15 -14.29 -10.11 -18.49
C LYS A 15 -14.54 -11.63 -18.51
N VAL A 16 -13.71 -12.41 -17.81
CA VAL A 16 -13.75 -13.88 -17.72
C VAL A 16 -14.43 -14.36 -16.44
N GLN A 17 -14.49 -13.56 -15.37
CA GLN A 17 -15.15 -13.94 -14.11
C GLN A 17 -16.36 -13.05 -13.87
N PRO A 18 -17.51 -13.58 -13.44
CA PRO A 18 -18.74 -12.80 -13.31
C PRO A 18 -18.72 -11.77 -12.17
N TYR A 19 -17.59 -11.61 -11.46
CA TYR A 19 -17.46 -10.74 -10.31
C TYR A 19 -16.20 -9.87 -10.38
N LEU A 20 -16.33 -8.66 -9.86
CA LEU A 20 -15.22 -7.74 -9.61
C LEU A 20 -14.26 -8.37 -8.59
N THR A 21 -12.97 -8.42 -8.91
CA THR A 21 -11.96 -8.79 -7.90
C THR A 21 -11.49 -7.54 -7.17
N CYS A 22 -11.22 -7.69 -5.88
CA CYS A 22 -10.74 -6.61 -5.02
C CYS A 22 -9.56 -7.10 -4.20
N ASP A 23 -8.36 -6.67 -4.58
CA ASP A 23 -7.13 -6.98 -3.87
C ASP A 23 -6.69 -5.81 -3.00
N ARG A 24 -6.57 -6.05 -1.69
CA ARG A 24 -5.96 -5.10 -0.75
C ARG A 24 -4.46 -5.32 -0.67
N TRP A 25 -3.70 -4.23 -0.73
CA TRP A 25 -2.26 -4.23 -0.53
C TRP A 25 -1.88 -3.26 0.58
N GLU A 26 -1.13 -3.75 1.55
CA GLU A 26 -0.71 -2.98 2.72
C GLU A 26 0.64 -3.44 3.26
N VAL A 27 1.28 -2.55 4.01
CA VAL A 27 2.42 -2.91 4.87
C VAL A 27 1.95 -2.97 6.30
N TRP A 28 2.18 -4.10 6.96
CA TRP A 28 1.75 -4.37 8.32
C TRP A 28 2.92 -4.43 9.32
N GLN A 29 2.65 -4.10 10.57
CA GLN A 29 3.66 -4.03 11.63
C GLN A 29 4.29 -5.38 11.97
N TYR A 30 3.56 -6.48 11.74
CA TYR A 30 4.06 -7.83 11.92
C TYR A 30 4.27 -8.48 10.55
N PRO A 31 5.43 -9.11 10.31
CA PRO A 31 5.69 -9.77 9.05
C PRO A 31 4.99 -11.14 8.99
N TYR A 32 4.79 -11.67 7.78
CA TYR A 32 4.32 -13.05 7.55
C TYR A 32 3.00 -13.43 8.26
N GLN A 33 1.96 -12.61 8.08
CA GLN A 33 0.67 -12.77 8.78
C GLN A 33 -0.40 -13.49 7.95
N ASN A 34 -0.12 -13.77 6.67
CA ASN A 34 -0.96 -14.58 5.78
C ASN A 34 -0.10 -15.22 4.68
N ASP A 35 -0.68 -16.08 3.85
CA ASP A 35 0.07 -16.81 2.81
C ASP A 35 0.58 -15.90 1.68
N SER A 36 -0.13 -14.80 1.41
CA SER A 36 0.23 -13.84 0.35
C SER A 36 0.99 -12.65 0.94
N CYS A 37 2.22 -12.90 1.38
CA CYS A 37 3.07 -11.87 1.98
C CYS A 37 4.54 -11.98 1.56
N TRP A 38 5.24 -10.86 1.75
CA TRP A 38 6.67 -10.71 1.52
C TRP A 38 7.22 -9.86 2.68
N GLY A 39 7.59 -10.53 3.77
CA GLY A 39 7.92 -9.85 5.03
C GLY A 39 6.73 -9.07 5.58
N HIS A 40 6.88 -7.76 5.68
CA HIS A 40 5.87 -6.81 6.14
C HIS A 40 4.88 -6.36 5.06
N LEU A 41 5.10 -6.69 3.79
CA LEU A 41 4.14 -6.41 2.71
C LEU A 41 3.15 -7.56 2.61
N HIS A 42 1.86 -7.25 2.58
CA HIS A 42 0.79 -8.24 2.49
C HIS A 42 -0.19 -7.88 1.39
N LYS A 43 -0.67 -8.93 0.72
CA LYS A 43 -1.84 -8.90 -0.14
C LYS A 43 -3.00 -9.59 0.58
N ASN A 44 -4.14 -8.92 0.70
CA ASN A 44 -5.37 -9.44 1.30
C ASN A 44 -5.21 -9.93 2.77
N LEU A 45 -4.41 -9.22 3.58
CA LEU A 45 -4.32 -9.51 5.02
C LEU A 45 -5.62 -9.15 5.73
N LEU A 46 -6.13 -7.94 5.47
CA LEU A 46 -7.41 -7.47 6.00
C LEU A 46 -8.47 -7.37 4.89
N PRO A 47 -9.77 -7.33 5.24
CA PRO A 47 -10.84 -7.00 4.30
C PRO A 47 -10.63 -5.64 3.63
N PRO A 48 -11.15 -5.42 2.40
CA PRO A 48 -10.87 -4.23 1.60
C PRO A 48 -11.08 -2.88 2.31
N TYR A 49 -12.22 -2.72 2.98
CA TYR A 49 -12.62 -1.46 3.60
C TYR A 49 -12.37 -1.40 5.11
N GLN A 50 -11.77 -2.45 5.69
CA GLN A 50 -11.51 -2.48 7.13
C GLN A 50 -10.47 -1.43 7.50
N GLY A 51 -10.85 -0.46 8.34
CA GLY A 51 -9.89 0.49 8.93
C GLY A 51 -8.93 -0.19 9.90
N VAL A 52 -7.86 0.51 10.25
CA VAL A 52 -6.90 0.05 11.27
C VAL A 52 -7.29 0.64 12.62
N GLY A 53 -7.40 -0.21 13.64
CA GLY A 53 -7.93 0.18 14.96
C GLY A 53 -9.46 0.38 14.93
N ASN A 54 -9.95 1.36 15.68
CA ASN A 54 -11.39 1.62 15.85
C ASN A 54 -11.97 2.66 14.87
N GLY A 55 -11.18 3.13 13.89
CA GLY A 55 -11.59 4.19 12.97
C GLY A 55 -12.16 3.66 11.66
N SER A 56 -13.14 4.38 11.09
CA SER A 56 -13.63 4.11 9.73
C SER A 56 -12.57 4.42 8.66
N SER A 57 -12.61 3.68 7.56
CA SER A 57 -11.84 4.00 6.35
C SER A 57 -12.52 5.10 5.53
N ARG A 58 -11.75 5.77 4.68
CA ARG A 58 -12.26 6.77 3.71
C ARG A 58 -11.49 6.67 2.40
N LEU A 59 -12.16 6.93 1.28
CA LEU A 59 -11.50 7.06 -0.01
C LEU A 59 -10.63 8.32 -0.02
N VAL A 60 -9.35 8.17 -0.33
CA VAL A 60 -8.41 9.31 -0.49
C VAL A 60 -8.35 9.74 -1.95
N ARG A 61 -8.12 8.77 -2.85
CA ARG A 61 -8.00 8.99 -4.29
C ARG A 61 -8.43 7.73 -5.02
N GLN A 62 -9.03 7.92 -6.19
CA GLN A 62 -9.26 6.88 -7.19
C GLN A 62 -8.55 7.25 -8.49
N TRP A 63 -7.86 6.28 -9.07
CA TRP A 63 -7.33 6.32 -10.43
C TRP A 63 -8.10 5.32 -11.28
N LEU A 64 -8.25 5.63 -12.57
CA LEU A 64 -8.95 4.80 -13.55
C LEU A 64 -8.06 4.55 -14.76
N ASP A 65 -8.39 3.52 -15.53
CA ASP A 65 -7.79 3.22 -16.84
C ASP A 65 -6.24 3.26 -16.81
N ASP A 66 -5.61 4.02 -17.71
CA ASP A 66 -4.15 4.04 -17.86
C ASP A 66 -3.40 4.53 -16.61
N GLU A 67 -3.96 5.49 -15.88
CA GLU A 67 -3.38 5.96 -14.61
C GLU A 67 -3.41 4.85 -13.55
N ALA A 68 -4.52 4.10 -13.48
CA ALA A 68 -4.63 2.96 -12.60
C ALA A 68 -3.60 1.88 -12.96
N LEU A 69 -3.41 1.59 -14.26
CA LEU A 69 -2.43 0.60 -14.72
C LEU A 69 -0.99 0.96 -14.32
N PHE A 70 -0.64 2.25 -14.27
CA PHE A 70 0.66 2.68 -13.77
C PHE A 70 0.85 2.37 -12.28
N ILE A 71 -0.14 2.74 -11.45
CA ILE A 71 -0.11 2.48 -10.01
C ILE A 71 -0.12 0.98 -9.70
N VAL A 72 -0.98 0.22 -10.40
CA VAL A 72 -1.10 -1.23 -10.25
C VAL A 72 0.23 -1.93 -10.53
N ARG A 73 0.93 -1.58 -11.62
CA ARG A 73 2.25 -2.16 -11.94
C ARG A 73 3.26 -1.95 -10.82
N ARG A 74 3.27 -0.78 -10.20
CA ARG A 74 4.17 -0.50 -9.07
C ARG A 74 3.80 -1.30 -7.83
N ILE A 75 2.50 -1.41 -7.51
CA ILE A 75 2.03 -2.23 -6.38
C ILE A 75 2.39 -3.70 -6.61
N GLU A 76 2.09 -4.27 -7.77
CA GLU A 76 2.30 -5.70 -8.01
C GLU A 76 3.76 -6.09 -8.18
N SER A 77 4.63 -5.14 -8.58
CA SER A 77 6.08 -5.35 -8.58
C SER A 77 6.75 -5.09 -7.22
N SER A 78 6.00 -4.58 -6.24
CA SER A 78 6.55 -4.22 -4.92
C SER A 78 7.18 -5.38 -4.14
N PRO A 79 6.77 -6.67 -4.27
CA PRO A 79 7.49 -7.77 -3.66
C PRO A 79 8.98 -7.84 -4.00
N CYS A 80 9.36 -7.39 -5.19
CA CYS A 80 10.76 -7.38 -5.65
C CYS A 80 11.40 -5.98 -5.56
N ASN A 81 10.60 -4.91 -5.66
CA ASN A 81 11.10 -3.56 -5.87
C ASN A 81 10.97 -2.64 -4.66
N TYR A 82 10.12 -2.96 -3.68
CA TYR A 82 10.00 -2.14 -2.48
C TYR A 82 11.14 -2.49 -1.50
N PRO A 83 12.03 -1.55 -1.13
CA PRO A 83 13.26 -1.89 -0.42
C PRO A 83 13.06 -2.24 1.06
N PHE A 84 11.87 -2.00 1.61
CA PHE A 84 11.61 -2.15 3.03
C PHE A 84 10.65 -3.30 3.36
N ILE A 85 10.53 -4.30 2.47
CA ILE A 85 9.70 -5.48 2.77
C ILE A 85 10.11 -6.20 4.06
N GLN A 86 11.38 -6.15 4.47
CA GLN A 86 11.88 -6.78 5.72
C GLN A 86 12.02 -5.80 6.89
N GLN A 87 11.57 -4.55 6.75
CA GLN A 87 11.77 -3.51 7.76
C GLN A 87 10.46 -2.79 8.06
N TYR A 88 10.14 -2.66 9.34
CA TYR A 88 9.05 -1.85 9.81
C TYR A 88 9.47 -1.08 11.06
N ALA A 89 9.21 0.22 11.08
CA ALA A 89 9.30 1.01 12.30
C ALA A 89 8.21 2.08 12.33
N TYR A 90 7.57 2.24 13.50
CA TYR A 90 6.44 3.15 13.64
C TYR A 90 6.81 4.61 13.32
N TRP A 91 7.86 5.13 13.97
CA TRP A 91 8.52 6.39 13.64
C TRP A 91 9.85 6.52 14.41
N PRO A 92 10.94 7.02 13.78
CA PRO A 92 11.10 7.17 12.34
C PRO A 92 11.22 5.79 11.69
N GLY A 93 10.66 5.61 10.50
CA GLY A 93 10.80 4.31 9.85
C GLY A 93 10.08 4.19 8.54
N PRO A 94 10.44 3.17 7.75
CA PRO A 94 9.53 2.69 6.74
C PRO A 94 8.32 2.07 7.46
N ASN A 95 7.14 2.54 7.11
CA ASN A 95 5.86 1.99 7.54
C ASN A 95 4.87 1.98 6.37
N SER A 96 3.58 1.76 6.64
CA SER A 96 2.55 1.76 5.61
C SER A 96 2.50 3.06 4.80
N ASN A 97 2.78 4.21 5.42
CA ASN A 97 2.79 5.50 4.74
C ASN A 97 4.03 5.71 3.87
N THR A 98 5.17 5.13 4.24
CA THR A 98 6.36 5.09 3.39
C THR A 98 6.09 4.28 2.13
N PHE A 99 5.50 3.09 2.29
CA PHE A 99 5.08 2.26 1.16
C PHE A 99 4.07 2.99 0.28
N ALA A 100 3.02 3.55 0.87
CA ALA A 100 2.00 4.28 0.12
C ALA A 100 2.59 5.47 -0.63
N GLN A 101 3.49 6.25 -0.02
CA GLN A 101 4.15 7.36 -0.68
C GLN A 101 5.10 6.89 -1.80
N TRP A 102 5.81 5.77 -1.60
CA TRP A 102 6.65 5.18 -2.64
C TRP A 102 5.83 4.76 -3.87
N VAL A 103 4.67 4.14 -3.66
CA VAL A 103 3.76 3.76 -4.75
C VAL A 103 3.30 4.99 -5.54
N VAL A 104 2.86 6.06 -4.86
CA VAL A 104 2.23 7.21 -5.53
C VAL A 104 3.19 8.37 -5.83
N ARG A 105 4.50 8.18 -5.69
CA ARG A 105 5.51 9.28 -5.71
C ARG A 105 5.45 10.21 -6.92
N ASP A 106 5.03 9.71 -8.08
CA ASP A 106 4.93 10.50 -9.33
C ASP A 106 3.53 11.05 -9.57
N GLN A 107 2.57 10.73 -8.70
CA GLN A 107 1.15 11.04 -8.88
C GLN A 107 0.64 11.99 -7.78
N MET A 108 1.13 11.86 -6.56
CA MET A 108 0.79 12.78 -5.46
C MET A 108 1.76 12.70 -4.28
N THR A 109 1.62 13.67 -3.38
CA THR A 109 2.14 13.58 -2.01
C THR A 109 0.99 13.27 -1.05
N LEU A 110 1.17 12.30 -0.15
CA LEU A 110 0.17 11.94 0.88
C LEU A 110 -0.12 13.12 1.81
N GLY A 111 -1.14 13.05 2.67
CA GLY A 111 -1.44 14.13 3.63
C GLY A 111 -0.42 14.28 4.76
N ARG A 112 -0.44 15.42 5.48
CA ARG A 112 0.48 15.70 6.62
C ARG A 112 0.35 14.70 7.78
N ARG A 113 -0.80 14.02 7.89
CA ARG A 113 -1.08 13.00 8.92
C ARG A 113 -0.53 11.61 8.57
N ALA A 114 0.04 11.43 7.37
CA ALA A 114 0.71 10.20 6.96
C ALA A 114 2.13 10.16 7.54
N ILE A 115 2.23 9.88 8.85
CA ILE A 115 3.49 9.78 9.57
C ILE A 115 4.36 8.68 8.94
N GLY A 116 5.60 9.00 8.56
CA GLY A 116 6.50 8.09 7.84
C GLY A 116 6.53 8.29 6.31
N ARG A 117 5.61 9.07 5.72
CA ARG A 117 5.59 9.29 4.25
C ARG A 117 6.91 9.84 3.69
N GLY A 118 7.64 10.62 4.50
CA GLY A 118 8.90 11.27 4.10
C GLY A 118 10.15 10.47 4.44
N PHE A 119 10.00 9.19 4.83
CA PHE A 119 11.16 8.35 5.10
C PHE A 119 11.99 8.18 3.81
N PRO A 120 13.31 8.40 3.84
CA PRO A 120 14.14 8.30 2.64
C PRO A 120 14.06 6.90 2.02
N VAL A 121 13.74 6.85 0.74
CA VAL A 121 13.83 5.62 -0.06
C VAL A 121 15.05 5.78 -0.94
N SER A 122 16.11 5.00 -0.69
CA SER A 122 17.25 4.98 -1.60
C SER A 122 16.77 4.36 -2.92
N GLU A 123 16.92 5.10 -4.02
CA GLU A 123 16.77 4.48 -5.34
C GLU A 123 17.96 3.53 -5.50
N MET A 124 17.72 2.23 -5.35
CA MET A 124 18.67 1.26 -5.90
C MET A 124 18.65 1.52 -7.41
N ALA A 125 19.76 2.08 -7.92
CA ALA A 125 19.97 2.21 -9.35
C ALA A 125 19.70 0.86 -10.00
N GLY A 126 18.77 0.85 -10.96
CA GLY A 126 18.54 -0.31 -11.83
C GLY A 126 19.77 -0.64 -12.65
#